data_AF-A0A2J0MWV8-F1
#
_entry.id   AF-A0A2J0MWV8-F1
#
_cell.length_a   1.000
_cell.length_b   1.000
_cell.length_c   1.000
_cell.angle_alpha   90.00
_cell.angle_beta   90.00
_cell.angle_gamma   90.00
#
_symmetry.space_group_name_H-M   'P 1'
#
loop_
_entity.id
_entity.type
_entity.pdbx_description
1 polymer ?
#
loop_
_entity_poly.entity_id
_entity_poly.type
_entity_poly.pdbx_seq_one_letter_code
_entity_poly.pdbx_strand_id
1 'polypeptide(L)' 'MTFLQAVISGIVQGVAEFLPISSSGHLVILHKLMGTGEPELLFDLFLHLGTLAAIFI' A
#
# COMPACT_ATOMS: atom_id res chain seq x y z
N MET A 1 -0.51 -5.16 -11.72
CA MET A 1 -0.26 -5.77 -10.40
C MET A 1 -0.31 -7.29 -10.49
N THR A 2 0.70 -8.02 -10.02
CA THR A 2 0.60 -9.47 -9.74
C THR A 2 0.15 -9.71 -8.31
N PHE A 3 -0.30 -10.94 -7.99
CA PHE A 3 -0.71 -11.30 -6.63
C PHE A 3 0.40 -11.04 -5.60
N LEU A 4 1.64 -11.43 -5.92
CA LEU A 4 2.79 -11.18 -5.04
C LEU A 4 3.01 -9.69 -4.83
N GLN A 5 2.83 -8.87 -5.87
CA GLN A 5 2.97 -7.43 -5.76
C GLN A 5 1.91 -6.82 -4.85
N ALA A 6 0.66 -7.28 -4.97
CA ALA A 6 -0.43 -6.85 -4.11
C ALA A 6 -0.19 -7.20 -2.63
N VAL A 7 0.33 -8.40 -2.35
CA VAL A 7 0.69 -8.82 -0.98
C VAL A 7 1.79 -7.94 -0.41
N ILE A 8 2.84 -7.64 -1.18
CA ILE A 8 3.94 -6.78 -0.71
C ILE A 8 3.44 -5.36 -0.44
N SER A 9 2.66 -4.77 -1.36
CA SER A 9 2.06 -3.45 -1.15
C SER A 9 1.13 -3.42 0.08
N GLY A 10 0.37 -4.49 0.32
CA GLY A 10 -0.47 -4.63 1.52
C GLY A 10 0.33 -4.67 2.82
N ILE A 11 1.46 -5.39 2.85
CA ILE A 11 2.37 -5.39 4.00
C ILE A 11 2.95 -3.99 4.23
N VAL A 12 3.42 -3.33 3.17
CA VAL A 12 4.00 -1.98 3.26
C VAL A 12 2.97 -0.96 3.74
N GLN A 13 1.75 -0.95 3.19
CA GLN A 13 0.65 -0.12 3.68
C GLN A 13 0.36 -0.43 5.15
N GLY A 14 0.16 -1.71 5.49
CA GLY A 14 -0.20 -2.14 6.83
C GLY A 14 0.81 -1.73 7.89
N VAL A 15 2.11 -1.70 7.57
CA VAL A 15 3.14 -1.22 8.49
C VAL A 15 3.21 0.31 8.50
N ALA A 16 3.23 0.94 7.32
CA ALA A 16 3.48 2.37 7.20
C ALA A 16 2.30 3.24 7.61
N GLU A 17 1.06 2.77 7.50
CA GLU A 17 -0.14 3.56 7.83
C GLU A 17 -0.22 3.89 9.33
N PHE A 18 0.23 2.98 10.20
CA PHE A 18 0.23 3.19 11.65
C PHE A 18 1.49 3.92 12.15
N LEU A 19 2.44 4.17 11.26
CA LEU A 19 3.68 4.89 11.57
C LEU A 19 3.63 6.29 10.95
N PRO A 20 4.19 7.33 11.61
CA PRO A 20 4.20 8.69 11.08
C PRO A 20 5.30 8.88 10.00
N ILE A 21 5.31 8.03 8.97
CA ILE A 21 6.35 7.94 7.93
C ILE A 21 5.82 8.06 6.49
N SER A 22 4.53 8.36 6.31
CA SER A 22 3.83 8.44 5.00
C SER A 22 3.74 7.10 4.25
N SER A 23 2.59 6.45 4.31
CA SER A 23 2.30 5.21 3.59
C SER A 23 2.30 5.39 2.06
N SER A 24 1.69 6.47 1.57
CA SER A 24 1.65 6.79 0.13
C SER A 24 3.05 6.98 -0.48
N GLY A 25 3.97 7.61 0.25
CA GLY A 25 5.36 7.78 -0.22
C GLY A 25 6.08 6.44 -0.41
N HIS A 26 5.89 5.51 0.54
CA HIS A 26 6.47 4.17 0.46
C HIS A 26 5.88 3.36 -0.69
N LEU A 27 4.56 3.44 -0.93
CA LEU A 27 3.91 2.77 -2.07
C LEU A 27 4.45 3.29 -3.41
N VAL A 28 4.58 4.61 -3.59
CA VAL A 28 5.14 5.19 -4.82
C VAL A 28 6.56 4.68 -5.10
N ILE A 29 7.42 4.65 -4.08
CA ILE A 29 8.79 4.13 -4.22
C ILE A 29 8.77 2.64 -4.57
N LEU A 30 7.96 1.86 -3.86
CA LEU A 30 7.81 0.42 -4.06
C LEU A 30 7.36 0.10 -5.50
N HIS A 31 6.33 0.78 -6.00
CA HIS A 31 5.81 0.58 -7.35
C HIS A 31 6.82 0.93 -8.45
N LYS A 32 7.64 1.96 -8.23
CA LYS A 32 8.77 2.29 -9.10
C LYS A 32 9.84 1.20 -9.10
N LEU A 33 10.20 0.66 -7.93
CA LEU A 33 11.18 -0.43 -7.79
C LEU A 33 10.70 -1.74 -8.43
N MET A 34 9.40 -2.01 -8.37
CA MET A 34 8.79 -3.22 -8.92
C MET A 34 8.49 -3.12 -10.42
N GLY A 35 8.77 -1.97 -11.04
CA GLY A 35 8.55 -1.72 -12.47
C GLY A 35 7.07 -1.66 -12.85
N THR A 36 6.18 -1.42 -11.88
CA THR A 36 4.73 -1.50 -12.11
C THR A 36 4.10 -0.20 -12.60
N GLY A 37 4.91 0.85 -12.78
CA GLY A 37 4.42 2.18 -13.14
C GLY A 37 3.86 2.94 -11.94
N GLU A 38 2.94 3.86 -12.20
CA GLU A 38 2.25 4.64 -11.16
C GLU A 38 1.28 3.75 -10.37
N PRO A 39 1.11 3.97 -9.04
CA PRO A 39 0.12 3.26 -8.25
C PRO A 39 -1.27 3.42 -8.84
N GLU A 40 -2.03 2.33 -8.92
CA GLU A 40 -3.44 2.39 -9.30
C GLU A 40 -4.22 3.06 -8.15
N LEU A 41 -4.77 4.25 -8.38
CA LEU A 41 -5.52 5.02 -7.37
C LEU A 41 -6.58 4.18 -6.63
N LEU A 42 -7.27 3.29 -7.36
CA LEU A 42 -8.27 2.39 -6.79
C LEU A 42 -7.63 1.34 -5.87
N PHE A 43 -6.47 0.81 -6.24
CA PHE A 43 -5.76 -0.17 -5.42
C PHE A 43 -5.29 0.46 -4.11
N ASP A 44 -4.66 1.64 -4.16
CA ASP A 44 -4.24 2.37 -2.98
C ASP A 44 -5.41 2.71 -2.06
N LEU A 45 -6.56 3.10 -2.62
CA LEU A 45 -7.79 3.31 -1.84
C LEU A 45 -8.21 2.05 -1.08
N PHE A 46 -8.22 0.88 -1.73
CA PHE A 46 -8.57 -0.37 -1.06
C PHE A 46 -7.56 -0.79 0.01
N LEU A 47 -6.27 -0.49 -0.19
CA LEU A 47 -5.25 -0.67 0.84
C LEU A 47 -5.55 0.17 2.09
N HIS A 48 -5.93 1.45 1.92
CA HIS A 48 -6.33 2.32 3.03
C HIS A 48 -7.65 1.86 3.69
N LEU A 49 -8.61 1.34 2.91
CA LEU A 49 -9.82 0.75 3.49
C LEU A 49 -9.50 -0.47 4.34
N GLY A 50 -8.50 -1.28 3.95
CA GLY A 50 -8.02 -2.41 4.74
C GLY A 50 -7.40 -1.98 6.08
N THR A 51 -6.53 -0.97 6.07
CA THR A 51 -5.94 -0.44 7.31
C THR A 51 -6.96 0.29 8.18
N LEU A 52 -7.94 0.99 7.58
CA LEU A 52 -9.07 1.56 8.30
C LEU A 52 -9.90 0.48 8.98
N ALA A 53 -10.22 -0.62 8.29
CA ALA A 53 -10.95 -1.75 8.86
C ALA A 53 -10.20 -2.37 10.04
N ALA A 54 -8.86 -2.44 9.96
CA ALA A 54 -8.01 -2.96 11.04
C ALA A 54 -8.07 -2.12 12.33
N ILE A 55 -8.52 -0.85 12.28
CA ILE A 55 -8.73 -0.02 13.47
C ILE A 55 -9.95 -0.48 14.28
N PHE A 56 -10.93 -1.10 13.63
CA PHE A 56 -12.20 -1.49 14.25
C PHE A 56 -12.21 -2.90 14.87
N ILE A 57 -11.09 -3.61 14.81
CA ILE A 57 -10.90 -4.96 15.38
C ILE A 57 -9.78 -4.94 16.42
#